data_AF-A0A9D2EW52-F1
#
_entry.id   AF-A0A9D2EW52-F1
#
_cell.length_a   1.000
_cell.length_b   1.000
_cell.length_c   1.000
_cell.angle_alpha   90.00
_cell.angle_beta   90.00
_cell.angle_gamma   90.00
#
_symmetry.space_group_name_H-M   'P 1'
#
loop_
_entity.id
_entity.type
_entity.pdbx_description
1 polymer ?
#
loop_
_entity_poly.entity_id
_entity_poly.type
_entity_poly.pdbx_seq_one_letter_code
_entity_poly.pdbx_strand_id
1 'polypeptide(L)'
;MVKRPRRLRENGIIRKMVRETRMDKASLIYPMFVTEGSGIKEEIPSMPGQYHYSVDMLPAALEEVKDAGVSSVLLFGIPDRKDEIGSSAWAEDGIVQKALRAGKKAVPDLYYITDVCMCEYTSHGHCGALCGHDVDNDATLPLLARTALSHVQAGADMVAPSDMMDGRVAAIRKTLDENGRTEIPILSYAVKYASAFYGPFREAADSAPSFGDRKTYQMDYHNAKEGIKEALLDIDEGADMVMVKPALSYLDVIRRVSEQVNVPVAAYSVSGEYSMIKAASMRGWIDEAAVICEAATSVYRAGADILITYYAKELAKYMEEGRIG
;
A
#
# COMPACT_ATOMS: atom_id res chain seq x y z
N MET A 1 19.67 -42.20 -17.83
CA MET A 1 18.62 -41.16 -17.64
C MET A 1 18.90 -39.97 -18.56
N VAL A 2 17.98 -39.64 -19.48
CA VAL A 2 18.15 -38.60 -20.53
C VAL A 2 17.85 -37.18 -20.01
N LYS A 3 16.75 -36.99 -19.27
CA LYS A 3 16.35 -35.69 -18.69
C LYS A 3 17.03 -35.45 -17.34
N ARG A 4 17.74 -34.34 -17.20
CA ARG A 4 18.42 -33.93 -15.94
C ARG A 4 18.19 -32.43 -15.67
N PRO A 5 17.10 -32.04 -14.98
CA PRO A 5 16.80 -30.62 -14.73
C PRO A 5 17.89 -29.84 -13.98
N ARG A 6 18.74 -30.54 -13.20
CA ARG A 6 19.91 -29.95 -12.53
C ARG A 6 20.92 -29.29 -13.48
N ARG A 7 20.91 -29.61 -14.78
CA ARG A 7 21.78 -28.96 -15.79
C ARG A 7 21.59 -27.44 -15.78
N LEU A 8 20.36 -26.95 -15.65
CA LEU A 8 20.06 -25.51 -15.57
C LEU A 8 20.28 -24.91 -14.17
N ARG A 9 20.80 -25.70 -13.22
CA ARG A 9 20.99 -25.32 -11.81
C ARG A 9 22.44 -25.48 -11.35
N GLU A 10 23.34 -25.79 -12.27
CA GLU A 10 24.73 -26.19 -12.01
C GLU A 10 25.56 -25.08 -11.36
N ASN A 11 25.37 -23.83 -11.80
CA ASN A 11 26.11 -22.68 -11.28
C ASN A 11 25.25 -21.40 -11.34
N GLY A 12 25.77 -20.31 -10.76
CA GLY A 12 25.09 -19.01 -10.73
C GLY A 12 24.84 -18.41 -12.11
N ILE A 13 25.74 -18.62 -13.08
CA ILE A 13 25.62 -18.07 -14.43
C ILE A 13 24.38 -18.64 -15.13
N ILE A 14 24.25 -19.97 -15.18
CA ILE A 14 23.10 -20.60 -15.85
C ILE A 14 21.80 -20.34 -15.11
N ARG A 15 21.82 -20.32 -13.77
CA ARG A 15 20.63 -19.97 -12.96
C ARG A 15 20.14 -18.55 -13.24
N LYS A 16 21.05 -17.59 -13.41
CA LYS A 16 20.70 -16.21 -13.78
C LYS A 16 20.20 -16.11 -15.22
N MET A 17 20.78 -16.88 -16.13
CA MET A 17 20.37 -16.93 -17.54
C MET A 17 18.93 -17.43 -17.71
N VAL A 18 18.53 -18.50 -17.02
CA VAL A 18 17.21 -19.13 -17.20
C VAL A 18 16.13 -18.64 -16.23
N ARG A 19 16.39 -17.59 -15.45
CA ARG A 19 15.43 -17.05 -14.47
C ARG A 19 14.21 -16.47 -15.18
N GLU A 20 13.03 -16.89 -14.75
CA GLU A 20 11.73 -16.45 -15.29
C GLU A 20 11.31 -15.08 -14.73
N THR A 21 11.36 -14.91 -13.41
CA THR A 21 10.93 -13.69 -12.73
C THR A 21 12.08 -12.67 -12.66
N ARG A 22 11.80 -11.45 -13.13
CA ARG A 22 12.70 -10.30 -13.05
C ARG A 22 11.92 -9.13 -12.47
N MET A 23 12.60 -8.26 -11.76
CA MET A 23 12.00 -7.12 -11.07
C MET A 23 13.01 -5.99 -11.02
N ASP A 24 12.51 -4.76 -10.93
CA ASP A 24 13.31 -3.54 -10.89
C ASP A 24 12.90 -2.68 -9.70
N LYS A 25 13.85 -1.95 -9.12
CA LYS A 25 13.57 -1.10 -7.95
C LYS A 25 12.54 0.00 -8.23
N ALA A 26 12.35 0.39 -9.50
CA ALA A 26 11.30 1.32 -9.92
C ALA A 26 9.87 0.80 -9.67
N SER A 27 9.68 -0.51 -9.47
CA SER A 27 8.39 -1.11 -9.13
C SER A 27 8.09 -1.15 -7.62
N LEU A 28 9.00 -0.64 -6.79
CA LEU A 28 8.84 -0.59 -5.34
C LEU A 28 8.15 0.71 -4.91
N ILE A 29 7.21 0.60 -3.98
CA ILE A 29 6.57 1.73 -3.30
C ILE A 29 6.85 1.61 -1.79
N TYR A 30 7.33 2.70 -1.19
CA TYR A 30 7.63 2.77 0.24
C TYR A 30 6.50 3.44 1.05
N PRO A 31 5.82 2.71 1.97
CA PRO A 31 4.87 3.31 2.89
C PRO A 31 5.53 4.26 3.90
N MET A 32 4.90 5.40 4.19
CA MET A 32 5.37 6.36 5.20
C MET A 32 4.21 6.86 6.06
N PHE A 33 4.45 7.03 7.36
CA PHE A 33 3.46 7.52 8.32
C PHE A 33 3.77 8.96 8.71
N VAL A 34 2.80 9.86 8.53
CA VAL A 34 2.95 11.29 8.83
C VAL A 34 1.99 11.68 9.95
N THR A 35 2.52 12.32 10.99
CA THR A 35 1.77 12.77 12.17
C THR A 35 1.82 14.28 12.33
N GLU A 36 0.86 14.85 13.05
CA GLU A 36 0.90 16.27 13.44
C GLU A 36 1.99 16.53 14.50
N GLY A 37 2.36 17.80 14.69
CA GLY A 37 3.44 18.23 15.59
C GLY A 37 4.69 18.71 14.87
N SER A 38 5.81 18.81 15.59
CA SER A 38 7.11 19.25 15.05
C SER A 38 8.26 18.53 15.75
N GLY A 39 9.33 18.25 15.00
CA GLY A 39 10.52 17.56 15.48
C GLY A 39 10.31 16.08 15.81
N ILE A 40 9.27 15.44 15.27
CA ILE A 40 8.90 14.05 15.56
C ILE A 40 9.54 13.12 14.52
N LYS A 41 10.36 12.20 15.01
CA LYS A 41 10.79 10.96 14.34
C LYS A 41 10.74 9.86 15.39
N GLU A 42 9.56 9.23 15.55
CA GLU A 42 9.30 8.25 16.60
C GLU A 42 9.22 6.84 16.00
N GLU A 43 9.94 5.87 16.56
CA GLU A 43 9.92 4.50 16.05
C GLU A 43 8.62 3.79 16.42
N ILE A 44 8.03 3.09 15.47
CA ILE A 44 6.82 2.29 15.68
C ILE A 44 7.23 0.96 16.35
N PRO A 45 6.86 0.69 17.61
CA PRO A 45 7.38 -0.46 18.36
C PRO A 45 7.06 -1.80 17.70
N SER A 46 5.84 -1.95 17.18
CA SER A 46 5.42 -3.16 16.47
C SER A 46 6.03 -3.32 15.08
N MET A 47 6.74 -2.31 14.55
CA MET A 47 7.38 -2.30 13.24
C MET A 47 8.81 -1.73 13.32
N PRO A 48 9.78 -2.44 13.93
CA PRO A 48 11.13 -1.94 14.13
C PRO A 48 11.76 -1.40 12.83
N GLY A 49 12.35 -0.20 12.88
CA GLY A 49 12.90 0.52 11.73
C GLY A 49 11.88 1.33 10.91
N GLN A 50 10.60 1.33 11.28
CA GLN A 50 9.57 2.22 10.74
C GLN A 50 9.26 3.32 11.74
N TYR A 51 8.88 4.51 11.24
CA TYR A 51 8.73 5.68 12.09
C TYR A 51 7.49 6.50 11.74
N HIS A 52 6.98 7.22 12.73
CA HIS A 52 6.13 8.39 12.56
C HIS A 52 6.99 9.63 12.33
N TYR A 53 6.64 10.43 11.33
CA TYR A 53 7.32 11.68 11.00
C TYR A 53 6.37 12.85 11.13
N SER A 54 6.76 13.91 11.84
CA SER A 54 6.10 15.20 11.67
C SER A 54 6.45 15.81 10.31
N VAL A 55 5.62 16.71 9.81
CA VAL A 55 5.76 17.29 8.46
C VAL A 55 7.13 17.95 8.23
N ASP A 56 7.71 18.56 9.25
CA ASP A 56 9.05 19.17 9.21
C ASP A 56 10.20 18.15 9.15
N MET A 57 9.98 16.92 9.63
CA MET A 57 10.96 15.82 9.57
C MET A 57 10.83 14.98 8.29
N LEU A 58 9.69 15.09 7.58
CA LEU A 58 9.39 14.31 6.38
C LEU A 58 10.40 14.52 5.23
N PRO A 59 10.90 15.73 4.91
CA PRO A 59 11.87 15.94 3.83
C PRO A 59 13.11 15.05 3.93
N ALA A 60 13.74 14.99 5.11
CA ALA A 60 14.94 14.16 5.31
C ALA A 60 14.62 12.67 5.13
N ALA A 61 13.45 12.21 5.58
CA ALA A 61 13.02 10.83 5.39
C ALA A 61 12.74 10.49 3.91
N LEU A 62 12.21 11.45 3.14
CA LEU A 62 12.00 11.29 1.69
C LEU A 62 13.33 11.23 0.93
N GLU A 63 14.32 12.04 1.31
CA GLU A 63 15.67 11.97 0.75
C GLU A 63 16.30 10.59 1.00
N GLU A 64 16.17 10.02 2.21
CA GLU A 64 16.63 8.64 2.48
C GLU A 64 15.97 7.59 1.56
N VAL A 65 14.69 7.75 1.20
CA VAL A 65 13.98 6.86 0.28
C VAL A 65 14.52 6.99 -1.13
N LYS A 66 14.69 8.24 -1.62
CA LYS A 66 15.24 8.53 -2.93
C LYS A 66 16.67 8.01 -3.08
N ASP A 67 17.52 8.24 -2.07
CA ASP A 67 18.92 7.82 -2.05
C ASP A 67 19.07 6.29 -2.03
N ALA A 68 18.11 5.57 -1.43
CA ALA A 68 18.03 4.12 -1.52
C ALA A 68 17.65 3.62 -2.93
N GLY A 69 17.27 4.52 -3.84
CA GLY A 69 16.89 4.20 -5.21
C GLY A 69 15.41 3.87 -5.40
N VAL A 70 14.56 4.16 -4.41
CA VAL A 70 13.10 4.00 -4.51
C VAL A 70 12.49 5.31 -4.99
N SER A 71 11.66 5.24 -6.03
CA SER A 71 11.10 6.41 -6.70
C SER A 71 9.67 6.77 -6.27
N SER A 72 9.01 5.93 -5.47
CA SER A 72 7.60 6.10 -5.12
C SER A 72 7.33 5.92 -3.63
N VAL A 73 6.49 6.78 -3.05
CA VAL A 73 6.06 6.72 -1.65
C VAL A 73 4.54 6.66 -1.53
N LEU A 74 4.05 5.95 -0.51
CA LEU A 74 2.63 5.92 -0.14
C LEU A 74 2.46 6.56 1.24
N LEU A 75 1.78 7.70 1.31
CA LEU A 75 1.59 8.45 2.54
C LEU A 75 0.34 7.98 3.29
N PHE A 76 0.50 7.72 4.59
CA PHE A 76 -0.56 7.51 5.57
C PHE A 76 -0.56 8.66 6.57
N GLY A 77 -1.68 9.35 6.70
CA GLY A 77 -1.83 10.47 7.64
C GLY A 77 -2.41 10.04 8.98
N ILE A 78 -1.87 10.57 10.07
CA ILE A 78 -2.32 10.31 11.43
C ILE A 78 -2.69 11.66 12.06
N PRO A 79 -3.98 12.03 12.08
CA PRO A 79 -4.41 13.31 12.61
C PRO A 79 -4.47 13.30 14.15
N ASP A 80 -4.21 14.44 14.78
CA ASP A 80 -4.41 14.63 16.23
C ASP A 80 -5.88 14.55 16.66
N ARG A 81 -6.79 14.88 15.74
CA ARG A 81 -8.23 14.95 15.99
C ARG A 81 -9.00 14.10 15.00
N LYS A 82 -9.91 13.31 15.56
CA LYS A 82 -10.82 12.42 14.85
C LYS A 82 -12.26 12.81 15.17
N ASP A 83 -13.14 12.74 14.18
CA ASP A 83 -14.57 12.98 14.35
C ASP A 83 -15.39 11.89 13.65
N GLU A 84 -16.71 11.90 13.77
CA GLU A 84 -17.56 10.82 13.25
C GLU A 84 -17.57 10.73 11.72
N ILE A 85 -17.23 11.80 11.02
CA ILE A 85 -17.23 11.85 9.56
C ILE A 85 -15.82 11.89 8.97
N GLY A 86 -14.78 11.77 9.79
CA GLY A 86 -13.38 11.88 9.36
C GLY A 86 -13.04 13.19 8.65
N SER A 87 -13.54 14.34 9.11
CA SER A 87 -13.47 15.59 8.34
C SER A 87 -12.06 16.08 8.02
N SER A 88 -11.07 15.68 8.82
CA SER A 88 -9.65 15.97 8.58
C SER A 88 -9.05 15.23 7.39
N ALA A 89 -9.71 14.19 6.86
CA ALA A 89 -9.27 13.46 5.67
C ALA A 89 -9.19 14.33 4.41
N TRP A 90 -10.11 15.29 4.29
CA TRP A 90 -10.21 16.21 3.14
C TRP A 90 -9.98 17.68 3.48
N ALA A 91 -9.58 17.99 4.71
CA ALA A 91 -9.27 19.36 5.12
C ALA A 91 -8.08 19.90 4.31
N GLU A 92 -8.13 21.17 3.90
CA GLU A 92 -7.05 21.79 3.12
C GLU A 92 -5.71 21.78 3.89
N ASP A 93 -5.80 21.94 5.21
CA ASP A 93 -4.71 21.85 6.19
C ASP A 93 -4.63 20.48 6.89
N GLY A 94 -5.26 19.45 6.32
CA GLY A 94 -5.12 18.07 6.79
C GLY A 94 -3.67 17.58 6.68
N ILE A 95 -3.34 16.57 7.50
CA ILE A 95 -1.97 16.10 7.66
C ILE A 95 -1.35 15.60 6.34
N VAL A 96 -2.13 14.89 5.50
CA VAL A 96 -1.65 14.39 4.20
C VAL A 96 -1.43 15.55 3.22
N GLN A 97 -2.31 16.55 3.21
CA GLN A 97 -2.21 17.71 2.35
C GLN A 97 -0.98 18.56 2.72
N LYS A 98 -0.72 18.75 4.02
CA LYS A 98 0.52 19.38 4.52
C LYS A 98 1.76 18.56 4.10
N ALA A 99 1.71 17.24 4.27
CA ALA A 99 2.79 16.32 3.92
C ALA A 99 3.13 16.37 2.42
N LEU A 100 2.12 16.34 1.56
CA LEU A 100 2.27 16.45 0.11
C LEU A 100 2.95 17.76 -0.30
N ARG A 101 2.48 18.90 0.22
CA ARG A 101 3.07 20.21 -0.09
C ARG A 101 4.53 20.31 0.38
N ALA A 102 4.84 19.79 1.57
CA ALA A 102 6.21 19.75 2.07
C ALA A 102 7.10 18.81 1.26
N GLY A 103 6.60 17.61 0.95
CA GLY A 103 7.28 16.59 0.15
C GLY A 103 7.58 17.07 -1.25
N LYS A 104 6.56 17.52 -2.00
CA LYS A 104 6.71 18.05 -3.36
C LYS A 104 7.67 19.23 -3.45
N LYS A 105 7.74 20.06 -2.40
CA LYS A 105 8.71 21.16 -2.34
C LYS A 105 10.14 20.67 -2.13
N ALA A 106 10.35 19.66 -1.29
CA ALA A 106 11.67 19.18 -0.92
C ALA A 106 12.24 18.18 -1.93
N VAL A 107 11.44 17.22 -2.37
CA VAL A 107 11.86 16.10 -3.21
C VAL A 107 10.88 15.91 -4.39
N PRO A 108 10.79 16.87 -5.32
CA PRO A 108 9.78 16.88 -6.39
C PRO A 108 9.84 15.67 -7.34
N ASP A 109 11.00 15.00 -7.42
CA ASP A 109 11.23 13.85 -8.31
C ASP A 109 10.63 12.53 -7.78
N LEU A 110 10.17 12.48 -6.53
CA LEU A 110 9.44 11.32 -6.03
C LEU A 110 8.00 11.30 -6.55
N TYR A 111 7.48 10.09 -6.74
CA TYR A 111 6.09 9.83 -7.07
C TYR A 111 5.29 9.65 -5.78
N TYR A 112 4.34 10.55 -5.52
CA TYR A 112 3.57 10.64 -4.29
C TYR A 112 2.20 10.01 -4.46
N ILE A 113 2.01 8.88 -3.80
CA ILE A 113 0.75 8.14 -3.73
C ILE A 113 0.13 8.42 -2.36
N THR A 114 -1.19 8.57 -2.33
CA THR A 114 -1.93 8.81 -1.08
C THR A 114 -2.96 7.72 -0.84
N ASP A 115 -3.08 7.30 0.42
CA ASP A 115 -4.18 6.43 0.85
C ASP A 115 -5.48 7.23 0.92
N VAL A 116 -6.53 6.73 0.29
CA VAL A 116 -7.88 7.30 0.39
C VAL A 116 -8.72 6.34 1.22
N CYS A 117 -8.85 6.65 2.51
CA CYS A 117 -9.61 5.89 3.49
C CYS A 117 -10.00 6.83 4.64
N MET A 118 -10.99 6.43 5.44
CA MET A 118 -11.45 7.23 6.58
C MET A 118 -11.02 6.67 7.94
N CYS A 119 -10.36 5.52 8.01
CA CYS A 119 -10.17 4.83 9.29
C CYS A 119 -9.18 5.51 10.23
N GLU A 120 -8.26 6.30 9.70
CA GLU A 120 -7.31 7.13 10.45
C GLU A 120 -7.97 8.41 10.98
N TYR A 121 -9.08 8.82 10.38
CA TYR A 121 -9.71 10.13 10.61
C TYR A 121 -11.01 10.03 11.41
N THR A 122 -11.66 8.87 11.38
CA THR A 122 -12.91 8.66 12.10
C THR A 122 -12.67 8.33 13.57
N SER A 123 -13.51 8.86 14.46
CA SER A 123 -13.45 8.58 15.91
C SER A 123 -13.75 7.12 16.25
N HIS A 124 -14.36 6.38 15.32
CA HIS A 124 -14.70 4.97 15.46
C HIS A 124 -13.77 4.01 14.70
N GLY A 125 -12.81 4.52 13.91
CA GLY A 125 -11.80 3.68 13.23
C GLY A 125 -12.32 2.81 12.09
N HIS A 126 -13.53 3.09 11.58
CA HIS A 126 -14.09 2.41 10.39
C HIS A 126 -13.75 3.18 9.11
N CYS A 127 -13.86 2.50 7.98
CA CYS A 127 -13.43 3.03 6.69
C CYS A 127 -14.43 3.98 6.02
N GLY A 128 -15.58 4.26 6.66
CA GLY A 128 -16.65 5.07 6.10
C GLY A 128 -17.61 5.64 7.15
N ALA A 129 -18.61 6.37 6.69
CA ALA A 129 -19.69 6.91 7.50
C ALA A 129 -20.53 5.78 8.11
N LEU A 130 -21.05 5.97 9.32
CA LEU A 130 -21.86 4.96 10.01
C LEU A 130 -23.36 5.20 9.86
N CYS A 131 -24.12 4.12 9.68
CA CYS A 131 -25.57 4.07 9.91
C CYS A 131 -25.85 3.07 11.03
N GLY A 132 -26.00 3.58 12.26
CA GLY A 132 -26.06 2.73 13.45
C GLY A 132 -24.70 2.09 13.75
N HIS A 133 -24.61 0.77 13.62
CA HIS A 133 -23.38 -0.01 13.86
C HIS A 133 -22.74 -0.55 12.57
N ASP A 134 -23.29 -0.24 11.40
CA ASP A 134 -22.75 -0.64 10.11
C ASP A 134 -22.21 0.57 9.35
N VAL A 135 -21.27 0.31 8.44
CA VAL A 135 -20.75 1.32 7.52
C VAL A 135 -21.74 1.50 6.38
N ASP A 136 -22.17 2.73 6.15
CA ASP A 136 -23.06 3.10 5.05
C ASP A 136 -22.23 3.31 3.78
N ASN A 137 -22.41 2.41 2.81
CA ASN A 137 -21.66 2.42 1.56
C ASN A 137 -21.82 3.75 0.81
N ASP A 138 -23.07 4.10 0.47
CA ASP A 138 -23.38 5.20 -0.44
C ASP A 138 -23.11 6.56 0.20
N ALA A 139 -23.36 6.68 1.51
CA ALA A 139 -23.02 7.88 2.25
C ALA A 139 -21.50 8.11 2.36
N THR A 140 -20.70 7.04 2.25
CA THR A 140 -19.23 7.10 2.31
C THR A 140 -18.60 7.57 0.99
N LEU A 141 -19.16 7.18 -0.16
CA LEU A 141 -18.61 7.51 -1.48
C LEU A 141 -18.29 9.00 -1.71
N PRO A 142 -19.18 9.96 -1.41
CA PRO A 142 -18.86 11.39 -1.61
C PRO A 142 -17.74 11.88 -0.68
N LEU A 143 -17.57 11.27 0.50
CA LEU A 143 -16.49 11.62 1.43
C LEU A 143 -15.13 11.14 0.90
N LEU A 144 -15.07 9.90 0.39
CA LEU A 144 -13.87 9.36 -0.25
C LEU A 144 -13.47 10.16 -1.49
N ALA A 145 -14.43 10.50 -2.34
CA ALA A 145 -14.20 11.31 -3.52
C ALA A 145 -13.67 12.71 -3.18
N ARG A 146 -14.20 13.34 -2.12
CA ARG A 146 -13.71 14.62 -1.62
C ARG A 146 -12.28 14.52 -1.05
N THR A 147 -11.99 13.44 -0.33
CA THR A 147 -10.65 13.13 0.17
C THR A 147 -9.65 13.00 -0.98
N ALA A 148 -9.94 12.17 -1.98
CA ALA A 148 -9.10 11.98 -3.15
C ALA A 148 -8.83 13.31 -3.89
N LEU A 149 -9.88 14.10 -4.14
CA LEU A 149 -9.73 15.41 -4.79
C LEU A 149 -8.82 16.34 -3.98
N SER A 150 -8.97 16.37 -2.66
CA SER A 150 -8.13 17.23 -1.80
C SER A 150 -6.65 16.82 -1.83
N HIS A 151 -6.36 15.52 -1.93
CA HIS A 151 -4.99 15.01 -2.05
C HIS A 151 -4.37 15.42 -3.38
N VAL A 152 -5.12 15.27 -4.47
CA VAL A 152 -4.69 15.71 -5.81
C VAL A 152 -4.46 17.23 -5.85
N GLN A 153 -5.36 18.02 -5.26
CA GLN A 153 -5.19 19.48 -5.16
C GLN A 153 -3.95 19.89 -4.36
N ALA A 154 -3.54 19.06 -3.38
CA ALA A 154 -2.31 19.26 -2.62
C ALA A 154 -1.03 18.74 -3.31
N GLY A 155 -1.18 18.03 -4.45
CA GLY A 155 -0.07 17.58 -5.29
C GLY A 155 0.20 16.07 -5.28
N ALA A 156 -0.77 15.22 -4.89
CA ALA A 156 -0.65 13.79 -5.10
C ALA A 156 -0.54 13.45 -6.60
N ASP A 157 0.35 12.52 -6.95
CA ASP A 157 0.48 12.02 -8.33
C ASP A 157 -0.47 10.86 -8.62
N MET A 158 -0.93 10.18 -7.57
CA MET A 158 -1.85 9.05 -7.62
C MET A 158 -2.64 8.94 -6.32
N VAL A 159 -3.88 8.48 -6.41
CA VAL A 159 -4.71 8.15 -5.24
C VAL A 159 -4.94 6.65 -5.17
N ALA A 160 -4.94 6.11 -3.96
CA ALA A 160 -5.06 4.67 -3.73
C ALA A 160 -6.19 4.38 -2.72
N PRO A 161 -7.45 4.24 -3.18
CA PRO A 161 -8.60 4.01 -2.30
C PRO A 161 -8.54 2.63 -1.65
N SER A 162 -8.49 2.60 -0.32
CA SER A 162 -8.31 1.38 0.49
C SER A 162 -9.50 1.02 1.37
N ASP A 163 -10.61 1.74 1.22
CA ASP A 163 -11.83 1.65 2.03
C ASP A 163 -12.65 0.36 1.85
N MET A 164 -12.66 -0.23 0.64
CA MET A 164 -13.47 -1.39 0.22
C MET A 164 -14.99 -1.12 0.13
N MET A 165 -15.40 0.09 -0.24
CA MET A 165 -16.81 0.40 -0.55
C MET A 165 -17.14 0.05 -2.01
N ASP A 166 -18.35 -0.42 -2.26
CA ASP A 166 -18.84 -0.70 -3.61
C ASP A 166 -19.00 0.63 -4.38
N GLY A 167 -18.48 0.73 -5.61
CA GLY A 167 -18.65 1.93 -6.45
C GLY A 167 -17.71 3.10 -6.16
N ARG A 168 -16.78 2.98 -5.20
CA ARG A 168 -15.88 4.11 -4.86
C ARG A 168 -14.94 4.52 -5.99
N VAL A 169 -14.51 3.58 -6.84
CA VAL A 169 -13.58 3.90 -7.93
C VAL A 169 -14.29 4.81 -8.92
N ALA A 170 -15.52 4.46 -9.32
CA ALA A 170 -16.32 5.31 -10.19
C ALA A 170 -16.62 6.68 -9.58
N ALA A 171 -16.94 6.73 -8.29
CA ALA A 171 -17.20 8.00 -7.58
C ALA A 171 -15.97 8.91 -7.53
N ILE A 172 -14.79 8.35 -7.26
CA ILE A 172 -13.51 9.07 -7.26
C ILE A 172 -13.15 9.53 -8.67
N ARG A 173 -13.16 8.61 -9.65
CA ARG A 173 -12.86 8.91 -11.06
C ARG A 173 -13.73 10.05 -11.58
N LYS A 174 -15.05 9.94 -11.42
CA LYS A 174 -16.00 10.99 -11.82
C LYS A 174 -15.65 12.35 -11.18
N THR A 175 -15.40 12.36 -9.87
CA THR A 175 -15.09 13.61 -9.15
C THR A 175 -13.78 14.24 -9.62
N LEU A 176 -12.75 13.44 -9.85
CA LEU A 176 -11.48 13.92 -10.40
C LEU A 176 -11.68 14.51 -11.81
N ASP A 177 -12.39 13.81 -12.68
CA ASP A 177 -12.64 14.24 -14.05
C ASP A 177 -13.49 15.53 -14.12
N GLU A 178 -14.54 15.63 -13.30
CA GLU A 178 -15.38 16.84 -13.19
C GLU A 178 -14.60 18.06 -12.69
N ASN A 179 -13.49 17.84 -11.97
CA ASN A 179 -12.58 18.88 -11.49
C ASN A 179 -11.34 19.05 -12.40
N GLY A 180 -11.35 18.48 -13.60
CA GLY A 180 -10.30 18.63 -14.60
C GLY A 180 -9.01 17.88 -14.27
N ARG A 181 -9.08 16.82 -13.45
CA ARG A 181 -7.95 15.96 -13.01
C ARG A 181 -7.97 14.60 -13.72
N THR A 182 -8.20 14.62 -15.02
CA THR A 182 -8.39 13.42 -15.85
C THR A 182 -7.14 12.54 -15.97
N GLU A 183 -5.97 13.12 -15.72
CA GLU A 183 -4.66 12.48 -15.83
C GLU A 183 -4.25 11.70 -14.57
N ILE A 184 -4.96 11.88 -13.46
CA ILE A 184 -4.57 11.27 -12.19
C ILE A 184 -4.98 9.80 -12.17
N PRO A 185 -4.03 8.87 -11.99
CA PRO A 185 -4.32 7.46 -11.89
C PRO A 185 -4.90 7.06 -10.52
N ILE A 186 -5.68 5.99 -10.53
CA ILE A 186 -6.28 5.35 -9.37
C ILE A 186 -5.67 3.96 -9.19
N LEU A 187 -4.96 3.74 -8.08
CA LEU A 187 -4.49 2.43 -7.65
C LEU A 187 -5.49 1.81 -6.68
N SER A 188 -6.44 1.06 -7.20
CA SER A 188 -7.51 0.52 -6.38
C SER A 188 -7.04 -0.64 -5.51
N TYR A 189 -7.37 -0.62 -4.22
CA TYR A 189 -7.29 -1.79 -3.35
C TYR A 189 -8.43 -2.77 -3.64
N ALA A 190 -8.54 -3.20 -4.89
CA ALA A 190 -9.66 -4.01 -5.37
C ALA A 190 -9.87 -5.29 -4.58
N VAL A 191 -8.79 -5.92 -4.11
CA VAL A 191 -8.85 -7.19 -3.40
C VAL A 191 -8.19 -7.05 -2.04
N LYS A 192 -8.91 -6.47 -1.08
CA LYS A 192 -8.46 -6.30 0.31
C LYS A 192 -9.28 -7.17 1.27
N TYR A 193 -8.59 -8.13 1.89
CA TYR A 193 -9.20 -9.10 2.80
C TYR A 193 -9.33 -8.59 4.24
N ALA A 194 -10.30 -9.12 4.98
CA ALA A 194 -10.46 -8.95 6.42
C ALA A 194 -9.38 -9.75 7.18
N SER A 195 -8.13 -9.26 7.13
CA SER A 195 -6.95 -10.02 7.52
C SER A 195 -6.46 -9.73 8.95
N ALA A 196 -5.93 -10.77 9.61
CA ALA A 196 -5.22 -10.66 10.88
C ALA A 196 -3.79 -10.10 10.74
N PHE A 197 -3.25 -10.04 9.52
CA PHE A 197 -1.89 -9.53 9.25
C PHE A 197 -1.79 -8.00 9.36
N TYR A 198 -2.86 -7.27 9.70
CA TYR A 198 -2.85 -5.81 9.80
C TYR A 198 -2.56 -5.26 11.20
N GLY A 199 -2.38 -6.13 12.21
CA GLY A 199 -2.18 -5.74 13.62
C GLY A 199 -1.17 -4.59 13.80
N PRO A 200 0.09 -4.73 13.37
CA PRO A 200 1.09 -3.67 13.53
C PRO A 200 0.76 -2.37 12.78
N PHE A 201 0.00 -2.44 11.67
CA PHE A 201 -0.43 -1.22 10.95
C PHE A 201 -1.50 -0.48 11.74
N ARG A 202 -2.43 -1.20 12.39
CA ARG A 202 -3.48 -0.57 13.19
C ARG A 202 -2.91 0.16 14.40
N GLU A 203 -1.84 -0.36 15.00
CA GLU A 203 -1.06 0.35 16.02
C GLU A 203 -0.35 1.57 15.42
N ALA A 204 0.33 1.40 14.28
CA ALA A 204 1.02 2.50 13.60
C ALA A 204 0.07 3.64 13.19
N ALA A 205 -1.13 3.34 12.70
CA ALA A 205 -2.06 4.33 12.17
C ALA A 205 -3.11 4.80 13.20
N ASP A 206 -3.08 4.27 14.43
CA ASP A 206 -4.11 4.45 15.46
C ASP A 206 -5.54 4.24 14.90
N SER A 207 -5.73 3.20 14.08
CA SER A 207 -6.95 3.02 13.27
C SER A 207 -7.74 1.76 13.61
N ALA A 208 -7.49 1.15 14.77
CA ALA A 208 -8.28 0.02 15.22
C ALA A 208 -9.77 0.42 15.36
N PRO A 209 -10.73 -0.37 14.84
CA PRO A 209 -12.14 -0.05 14.99
C PRO A 209 -12.52 -0.11 16.48
N SER A 210 -13.28 0.88 16.95
CA SER A 210 -13.67 0.96 18.36
C SER A 210 -14.71 -0.09 18.76
N PHE A 211 -15.40 -0.67 17.78
CA PHE A 211 -16.32 -1.80 17.95
C PHE A 211 -16.32 -2.69 16.69
N GLY A 212 -16.86 -3.90 16.83
CA GLY A 212 -17.05 -4.82 15.70
C GLY A 212 -15.75 -5.22 14.99
N ASP A 213 -15.87 -5.51 13.70
CA ASP A 213 -14.75 -5.76 12.79
C ASP A 213 -15.04 -5.14 11.41
N ARG A 214 -14.19 -5.45 10.42
CA ARG A 214 -14.30 -4.90 9.06
C ARG A 214 -14.85 -5.91 8.04
N LYS A 215 -15.40 -7.04 8.49
CA LYS A 215 -15.82 -8.14 7.60
C LYS A 215 -17.10 -7.86 6.81
N THR A 216 -17.81 -6.78 7.13
CA THR A 216 -19.01 -6.35 6.37
C THR A 216 -18.65 -5.73 5.03
N TYR A 217 -17.38 -5.38 4.79
CA TYR A 217 -16.89 -4.77 3.55
C TYR A 217 -15.51 -5.28 3.10
N GLN A 218 -14.60 -5.64 4.03
CA GLN A 218 -13.37 -6.35 3.66
C GLN A 218 -13.66 -7.82 3.40
N MET A 219 -13.00 -8.37 2.38
CA MET A 219 -13.31 -9.70 1.86
C MET A 219 -13.01 -10.84 2.85
N ASP A 220 -13.77 -11.92 2.77
CA ASP A 220 -13.45 -13.16 3.47
C ASP A 220 -12.23 -13.86 2.83
N TYR A 221 -11.21 -14.16 3.63
CA TYR A 221 -9.97 -14.80 3.19
C TYR A 221 -10.15 -16.24 2.68
N HIS A 222 -11.34 -16.83 2.83
CA HIS A 222 -11.69 -18.10 2.18
C HIS A 222 -11.98 -17.96 0.68
N ASN A 223 -12.19 -16.74 0.17
CA ASN A 223 -12.76 -16.50 -1.16
C ASN A 223 -11.72 -16.04 -2.19
N ALA A 224 -11.31 -16.92 -3.11
CA ALA A 224 -10.44 -16.53 -4.23
C ALA A 224 -11.22 -15.99 -5.46
N LYS A 225 -12.42 -16.53 -5.74
CA LYS A 225 -13.20 -16.16 -6.93
C LYS A 225 -13.79 -14.75 -6.83
N GLU A 226 -14.20 -14.37 -5.63
CA GLU A 226 -14.72 -13.04 -5.34
C GLU A 226 -13.67 -11.97 -5.63
N GLY A 227 -12.40 -12.20 -5.32
CA GLY A 227 -11.34 -11.21 -5.58
C GLY A 227 -11.16 -10.91 -7.07
N ILE A 228 -11.38 -11.90 -7.94
CA ILE A 228 -11.38 -11.68 -9.39
C ILE A 228 -12.58 -10.80 -9.78
N LYS A 229 -13.76 -11.06 -9.22
CA LYS A 229 -14.97 -10.26 -9.45
C LYS A 229 -14.73 -8.80 -9.04
N GLU A 230 -14.20 -8.56 -7.84
CA GLU A 230 -13.89 -7.20 -7.35
C GLU A 230 -12.87 -6.48 -8.22
N ALA A 231 -11.78 -7.16 -8.60
CA ALA A 231 -10.78 -6.58 -9.51
C ALA A 231 -11.37 -6.15 -10.86
N LEU A 232 -12.26 -6.97 -11.44
CA LEU A 232 -12.90 -6.63 -12.72
C LEU A 232 -13.90 -5.47 -12.58
N LEU A 233 -14.66 -5.41 -11.48
CA LEU A 233 -15.58 -4.29 -11.22
C LEU A 233 -14.81 -2.96 -11.15
N ASP A 234 -13.71 -2.92 -10.41
CA ASP A 234 -12.90 -1.70 -10.29
C ASP A 234 -12.29 -1.24 -11.61
N ILE A 235 -11.89 -2.19 -12.47
CA ILE A 235 -11.38 -1.89 -13.81
C ILE A 235 -12.49 -1.28 -14.66
N ASP A 236 -13.69 -1.86 -14.64
CA ASP A 236 -14.86 -1.33 -15.35
C ASP A 236 -15.26 0.07 -14.82
N GLU A 237 -15.02 0.34 -13.55
CA GLU A 237 -15.24 1.64 -12.91
C GLU A 237 -14.15 2.69 -13.21
N GLY A 238 -13.03 2.29 -13.81
CA GLY A 238 -11.95 3.19 -14.24
C GLY A 238 -10.71 3.20 -13.34
N ALA A 239 -10.42 2.11 -12.62
CA ALA A 239 -9.14 1.92 -11.96
C ALA A 239 -8.02 1.70 -12.99
N ASP A 240 -6.94 2.46 -12.87
CA ASP A 240 -5.76 2.34 -13.73
C ASP A 240 -4.85 1.18 -13.32
N MET A 241 -4.92 0.78 -12.04
CA MET A 241 -4.20 -0.33 -11.45
C MET A 241 -5.05 -0.97 -10.35
N VAL A 242 -4.87 -2.28 -10.13
CA VAL A 242 -5.55 -3.02 -9.05
C VAL A 242 -4.56 -3.65 -8.09
N MET A 243 -4.95 -3.82 -6.83
CA MET A 243 -4.07 -4.34 -5.78
C MET A 243 -4.71 -5.51 -5.03
N VAL A 244 -3.88 -6.50 -4.70
CA VAL A 244 -4.19 -7.55 -3.71
C VAL A 244 -3.49 -7.25 -2.37
N LYS A 245 -4.25 -7.32 -1.28
CA LYS A 245 -3.76 -7.07 0.09
C LYS A 245 -4.41 -8.03 1.09
N PRO A 246 -3.64 -8.77 1.92
CA PRO A 246 -2.18 -8.91 1.98
C PRO A 246 -1.54 -9.62 0.79
N ALA A 247 -0.20 -9.81 0.81
CA ALA A 247 0.53 -10.41 -0.30
C ALA A 247 0.98 -11.86 0.00
N LEU A 248 1.82 -12.08 1.02
CA LEU A 248 2.54 -13.35 1.20
C LEU A 248 1.62 -14.57 1.36
N SER A 249 0.48 -14.40 2.05
CA SER A 249 -0.51 -15.46 2.24
C SER A 249 -1.58 -15.54 1.13
N TYR A 250 -1.46 -14.71 0.09
CA TYR A 250 -2.46 -14.53 -0.97
C TYR A 250 -1.82 -14.57 -2.37
N LEU A 251 -0.67 -15.23 -2.52
CA LEU A 251 0.04 -15.36 -3.79
C LEU A 251 -0.80 -16.05 -4.87
N ASP A 252 -1.68 -16.97 -4.48
CA ASP A 252 -2.62 -17.63 -5.39
C ASP A 252 -3.70 -16.66 -5.91
N VAL A 253 -4.13 -15.71 -5.09
CA VAL A 253 -5.05 -14.64 -5.48
C VAL A 253 -4.36 -13.66 -6.42
N ILE A 254 -3.14 -13.21 -6.11
CA ILE A 254 -2.32 -12.38 -7.00
C ILE A 254 -2.17 -13.05 -8.38
N ARG A 255 -1.92 -14.36 -8.39
CA ARG A 255 -1.83 -15.13 -9.64
C ARG A 255 -3.12 -15.14 -10.42
N ARG A 256 -4.25 -15.41 -9.76
CA ARG A 256 -5.55 -15.44 -10.43
C ARG A 256 -5.96 -14.07 -10.97
N VAL A 257 -5.70 -13.00 -10.23
CA VAL A 257 -6.01 -11.63 -10.68
C VAL A 257 -5.14 -11.28 -11.88
N SER A 258 -3.82 -11.45 -11.79
CA SER A 258 -2.89 -11.13 -12.90
C SER A 258 -3.14 -11.92 -14.18
N GLU A 259 -3.69 -13.14 -14.10
CA GLU A 259 -4.09 -13.93 -15.27
C GLU A 259 -5.42 -13.48 -15.92
N GLN A 260 -6.22 -12.66 -15.23
CA GLN A 260 -7.56 -12.27 -15.67
C GLN A 260 -7.68 -10.78 -16.04
N VAL A 261 -6.74 -9.95 -15.60
CA VAL A 261 -6.76 -8.50 -15.85
C VAL A 261 -5.71 -8.10 -16.89
N ASN A 262 -5.93 -6.95 -17.51
CA ASN A 262 -5.03 -6.34 -18.50
C ASN A 262 -4.42 -5.02 -18.00
N VAL A 263 -4.58 -4.71 -16.72
CA VAL A 263 -3.99 -3.54 -16.04
C VAL A 263 -2.88 -4.02 -15.09
N PRO A 264 -1.94 -3.14 -14.68
CA PRO A 264 -0.92 -3.50 -13.70
C PRO A 264 -1.51 -4.00 -12.37
N VAL A 265 -0.89 -5.04 -11.82
CA VAL A 265 -1.28 -5.62 -10.53
C VAL A 265 -0.27 -5.24 -9.46
N ALA A 266 -0.70 -4.49 -8.45
CA ALA A 266 0.07 -4.26 -7.25
C ALA A 266 -0.19 -5.33 -6.18
N ALA A 267 0.78 -5.53 -5.30
CA ALA A 267 0.62 -6.32 -4.09
C ALA A 267 1.19 -5.59 -2.88
N TYR A 268 0.54 -5.73 -1.73
CA TYR A 268 1.00 -5.11 -0.49
C TYR A 268 1.57 -6.16 0.47
N SER A 269 2.90 -6.13 0.66
CA SER A 269 3.59 -6.83 1.76
C SER A 269 3.32 -6.09 3.08
N VAL A 270 2.28 -6.51 3.79
CA VAL A 270 1.69 -5.75 4.90
C VAL A 270 2.56 -5.75 6.16
N SER A 271 2.16 -4.94 7.13
CA SER A 271 2.90 -4.73 8.37
C SER A 271 3.10 -6.00 9.19
N GLY A 272 2.10 -6.90 9.26
CA GLY A 272 2.27 -8.20 9.91
C GLY A 272 3.30 -9.09 9.22
N GLU A 273 3.36 -9.07 7.88
CA GLU A 273 4.39 -9.80 7.11
C GLU A 273 5.79 -9.24 7.40
N TYR A 274 5.93 -7.91 7.44
CA TYR A 274 7.15 -7.22 7.85
C TYR A 274 7.59 -7.60 9.26
N SER A 275 6.71 -7.42 10.25
CA SER A 275 7.04 -7.62 11.66
C SER A 275 7.34 -9.08 12.01
N MET A 276 6.71 -10.04 11.34
CA MET A 276 7.07 -11.46 11.50
C MET A 276 8.50 -11.75 11.06
N ILE A 277 8.94 -11.19 9.93
CA ILE A 277 10.31 -11.36 9.43
C ILE A 277 11.29 -10.65 10.37
N LYS A 278 11.04 -9.38 10.75
CA LYS A 278 11.86 -8.64 11.73
C LYS A 278 12.00 -9.40 13.04
N ALA A 279 10.90 -9.89 13.61
CA ALA A 279 10.93 -10.57 14.91
C ALA A 279 11.75 -11.86 14.86
N ALA A 280 11.62 -12.66 13.79
CA ALA A 280 12.39 -13.88 13.62
C ALA A 280 13.88 -13.59 13.34
N SER A 281 14.21 -12.54 12.57
CA SER A 281 15.60 -12.17 12.29
C SER A 281 16.32 -11.61 13.51
N MET A 282 15.66 -10.74 14.30
CA MET A 282 16.21 -10.19 15.55
C MET A 282 16.53 -11.27 16.58
N ARG A 283 15.87 -12.44 16.50
CA ARG A 283 16.16 -13.61 17.33
C ARG A 283 17.22 -14.54 16.73
N GLY A 284 17.76 -14.21 15.56
CA GLY A 284 18.72 -15.03 14.82
C GLY A 284 18.15 -16.31 14.24
N TRP A 285 16.83 -16.43 14.10
CA TRP A 285 16.18 -17.64 13.57
C TRP A 285 16.24 -17.72 12.05
N ILE A 286 16.30 -16.57 11.38
CA ILE A 286 16.36 -16.45 9.92
C ILE A 286 17.37 -15.38 9.50
N ASP A 287 17.93 -15.53 8.29
CA ASP A 287 18.62 -14.45 7.59
C ASP A 287 17.58 -13.52 6.97
N GLU A 288 17.45 -12.32 7.54
CA GLU A 288 16.48 -11.32 7.12
C GLU A 288 16.58 -11.00 5.63
N ALA A 289 17.79 -10.72 5.15
CA ALA A 289 18.01 -10.25 3.81
C ALA A 289 17.70 -11.35 2.77
N ALA A 290 18.05 -12.60 3.08
CA ALA A 290 17.68 -13.75 2.26
C ALA A 290 16.16 -13.95 2.19
N VAL A 291 15.47 -13.90 3.34
CA VAL A 291 14.02 -14.12 3.42
C VAL A 291 13.23 -13.00 2.75
N ILE A 292 13.62 -11.74 2.93
CA ILE A 292 12.97 -10.60 2.25
C ILE A 292 13.11 -10.74 0.73
N CYS A 293 14.29 -11.12 0.23
CA CYS A 293 14.50 -11.31 -1.20
C CYS A 293 13.62 -12.44 -1.77
N GLU A 294 13.51 -13.56 -1.04
CA GLU A 294 12.69 -14.70 -1.45
C GLU A 294 11.19 -14.40 -1.38
N ALA A 295 10.74 -13.68 -0.35
CA ALA A 295 9.36 -13.23 -0.21
C ALA A 295 8.96 -12.29 -1.35
N ALA A 296 9.75 -11.24 -1.61
CA ALA A 296 9.51 -10.32 -2.72
C ALA A 296 9.50 -11.06 -4.07
N THR A 297 10.49 -11.94 -4.31
CA THR A 297 10.52 -12.76 -5.54
C THR A 297 9.27 -13.61 -5.70
N SER A 298 8.71 -14.12 -4.59
CA SER A 298 7.48 -14.92 -4.63
C SER A 298 6.26 -14.11 -5.02
N VAL A 299 6.20 -12.84 -4.59
CA VAL A 299 5.14 -11.89 -4.99
C VAL A 299 5.22 -11.54 -6.47
N TYR A 300 6.40 -11.17 -6.99
CA TYR A 300 6.57 -10.93 -8.44
C TYR A 300 6.34 -12.21 -9.27
N ARG A 301 6.80 -13.38 -8.79
CA ARG A 301 6.55 -14.66 -9.48
C ARG A 301 5.06 -14.99 -9.54
N ALA A 302 4.30 -14.56 -8.54
CA ALA A 302 2.85 -14.70 -8.54
C ALA A 302 2.18 -13.80 -9.57
N GLY A 303 2.83 -12.76 -10.09
CA GLY A 303 2.31 -11.91 -11.16
C GLY A 303 2.01 -10.47 -10.73
N ALA A 304 2.50 -10.03 -9.57
CA ALA A 304 2.49 -8.60 -9.25
C ALA A 304 3.53 -7.87 -10.11
N ASP A 305 3.14 -6.72 -10.63
CA ASP A 305 4.01 -5.77 -11.33
C ASP A 305 4.63 -4.75 -10.37
N ILE A 306 3.94 -4.47 -9.26
CA ILE A 306 4.28 -3.42 -8.28
C ILE A 306 4.24 -4.01 -6.87
N LEU A 307 5.24 -3.69 -6.03
CA LEU A 307 5.28 -4.13 -4.64
C LEU A 307 5.32 -2.94 -3.68
N ILE A 308 4.25 -2.82 -2.88
CA ILE A 308 4.23 -1.93 -1.72
C ILE A 308 4.81 -2.69 -0.53
N THR A 309 5.91 -2.19 0.04
CA THR A 309 6.60 -2.88 1.13
C THR A 309 7.42 -1.94 2.01
N TYR A 310 7.39 -2.19 3.31
CA TYR A 310 8.23 -1.51 4.30
C TYR A 310 9.72 -1.85 4.17
N TYR A 311 10.05 -2.86 3.35
CA TYR A 311 11.43 -3.22 2.99
C TYR A 311 11.90 -2.61 1.68
N ALA A 312 11.22 -1.59 1.13
CA ALA A 312 11.52 -1.09 -0.22
C ALA A 312 12.96 -0.56 -0.32
N LYS A 313 13.44 0.16 0.70
CA LYS A 313 14.82 0.69 0.74
C LYS A 313 15.85 -0.44 0.74
N GLU A 314 15.64 -1.47 1.56
CA GLU A 314 16.52 -2.65 1.62
C GLU A 314 16.49 -3.46 0.33
N LEU A 315 15.31 -3.69 -0.24
CA LEU A 315 15.14 -4.41 -1.50
C LEU A 315 15.82 -3.68 -2.67
N ALA A 316 15.68 -2.36 -2.76
CA ALA A 316 16.34 -1.57 -3.79
C ALA A 316 17.86 -1.74 -3.72
N LYS A 317 18.44 -1.67 -2.52
CA LYS A 317 19.87 -1.96 -2.31
C LYS A 317 20.25 -3.40 -2.70
N TYR A 318 19.43 -4.39 -2.33
CA TYR A 318 19.69 -5.79 -2.69
C TYR A 318 19.58 -6.05 -4.20
N MET A 319 18.77 -5.28 -4.93
CA MET A 319 18.72 -5.30 -6.38
C MET A 319 20.01 -4.78 -7.01
N GLU A 320 20.56 -3.68 -6.48
CA GLU A 320 21.86 -3.14 -6.92
C GLU A 320 23.02 -4.10 -6.64
N GLU A 321 23.00 -4.77 -5.49
CA GLU A 321 23.96 -5.83 -5.14
C GLU A 321 23.80 -7.11 -5.98
N GLY A 322 22.74 -7.23 -6.78
CA GLY A 322 22.44 -8.40 -7.61
C GLY A 322 21.96 -9.62 -6.82
N ARG A 323 21.44 -9.42 -5.61
CA ARG A 323 20.89 -10.49 -4.73
C ARG A 323 19.47 -10.88 -5.13
N ILE A 324 18.71 -9.93 -5.68
CA ILE A 324 17.35 -10.08 -6.21
C ILE A 324 17.24 -9.27 -7.51
N GLY A 325 16.37 -9.67 -8.44
CA GLY A 325 16.32 -9.11 -9.81
C GLY A 325 17.16 -9.90 -10.79
#